data_AF-A0A529Z349-F1
#
_entry.id   AF-A0A529Z349-F1
#
_cell.length_a   1.000
_cell.length_b   1.000
_cell.length_c   1.000
_cell.angle_alpha   90.00
_cell.angle_beta   90.00
_cell.angle_gamma   90.00
#
_symmetry.space_group_name_H-M   'P 1'
#
loop_
_entity.id
_entity.type
_entity.pdbx_description
1 polymer ?
#
loop_
_entity_poly.entity_id
_entity_poly.type
_entity_poly.pdbx_seq_one_letter_code
_entity_poly.pdbx_strand_id
1 'polypeptide(L)' 'PEASVNENGIAATAVASTYLGAATKLDLTTRQGARVTVSVPNEVAAAALSKGNSVWLTWPAEKGFLLPDGGQ' A
#
# COMPACT_ATOMS: atom_id res chain seq x y z
N PRO A 1 3.19 -8.92 6.62
CA PRO A 1 2.20 -9.73 7.35
C PRO A 1 0.87 -9.61 6.61
N GLU A 2 0.07 -10.67 6.52
CA GLU A 2 -1.29 -10.61 5.94
C GLU A 2 -2.23 -9.75 6.80
N ALA A 3 -3.35 -9.31 6.21
CA ALA A 3 -4.34 -8.45 6.87
C ALA A 3 -5.10 -9.16 8.00
N SER A 4 -5.49 -8.41 9.03
CA SER A 4 -6.34 -8.91 10.13
C SER A 4 -7.81 -9.02 9.69
N VAL A 5 -8.66 -9.68 10.51
CA VAL A 5 -10.08 -10.00 10.20
C VAL A 5 -10.95 -8.78 9.85
N ASN A 6 -10.55 -7.55 10.20
CA ASN A 6 -11.27 -6.30 9.89
C ASN A 6 -10.51 -5.36 8.94
N GLU A 7 -9.51 -5.90 8.25
CA GLU A 7 -8.67 -5.14 7.33
C GLU A 7 -8.78 -5.73 5.93
N ASN A 8 -8.70 -4.86 4.94
CA ASN A 8 -8.43 -5.30 3.58
C ASN A 8 -6.93 -5.55 3.43
N GLY A 9 -6.57 -6.49 2.57
CA GLY A 9 -5.19 -6.85 2.29
C GLY A 9 -4.96 -7.14 0.82
N ILE A 10 -3.93 -6.56 0.23
CA ILE A 10 -3.49 -6.90 -1.12
C ILE A 10 -1.97 -7.02 -1.19
N ALA A 11 -1.49 -8.10 -1.81
CA ALA A 11 -0.07 -8.28 -2.09
C ALA A 11 0.37 -7.33 -3.20
N ALA A 12 1.46 -6.60 -2.94
CA ALA A 12 2.04 -5.64 -3.87
C ALA A 12 3.58 -5.64 -3.79
N THR A 13 4.21 -5.00 -4.76
CA THR A 13 5.65 -4.80 -4.80
C THR A 13 5.95 -3.30 -4.85
N ALA A 14 6.83 -2.83 -3.97
CA ALA A 14 7.34 -1.48 -4.01
C ALA A 14 8.28 -1.31 -5.22
N VAL A 15 7.98 -0.32 -6.06
CA VAL A 15 8.72 -0.03 -7.30
C VAL A 15 9.47 1.29 -7.24
N ALA A 16 9.04 2.22 -6.38
CA ALA A 16 9.75 3.46 -6.10
C ALA A 16 9.47 3.97 -4.69
N SER A 17 10.35 4.81 -4.18
CA SER A 17 10.19 5.50 -2.91
C SER A 17 10.61 6.96 -3.01
N THR A 18 9.88 7.85 -2.36
CA THR A 18 10.21 9.28 -2.25
C THR A 18 10.20 9.68 -0.77
N TYR A 19 11.34 10.15 -0.27
CA TYR A 19 11.44 10.68 1.08
C TYR A 19 10.80 12.07 1.15
N LEU A 20 9.89 12.29 2.10
CA LEU A 20 9.12 13.53 2.28
C LEU A 20 9.40 14.19 3.63
N GLY A 21 10.54 13.90 4.26
CA GLY A 21 10.86 14.38 5.61
C GLY A 21 10.28 13.46 6.68
N ALA A 22 9.08 13.76 7.19
CA ALA A 22 8.47 12.97 8.27
C ALA A 22 7.88 11.63 7.83
N ALA A 23 7.75 11.41 6.52
CA ALA A 23 7.19 10.20 5.94
C ALA A 23 7.91 9.85 4.64
N THR A 24 7.71 8.61 4.19
CA THR A 24 8.15 8.13 2.89
C THR A 24 6.95 7.70 2.08
N LYS A 25 6.86 8.24 0.85
CA LYS A 25 5.90 7.79 -0.14
C LYS A 25 6.45 6.54 -0.81
N LEU A 26 5.64 5.49 -0.90
CA LEU A 26 5.93 4.28 -1.67
C LEU A 26 4.98 4.20 -2.85
N ASP A 27 5.54 4.00 -4.03
CA ASP A 27 4.76 3.60 -5.19
C ASP A 27 4.84 2.08 -5.32
N LEU A 28 3.66 1.46 -5.37
CA LEU A 28 3.45 0.02 -5.34
C LEU A 28 2.75 -0.44 -6.62
N THR A 29 3.01 -1.68 -7.02
CA THR A 29 2.25 -2.37 -8.08
C THR A 29 1.66 -3.65 -7.51
N THR A 30 0.36 -3.86 -7.69
CA THR A 30 -0.32 -5.11 -7.30
C THR A 30 0.00 -6.21 -8.29
N ARG A 31 -0.24 -7.48 -7.91
CA ARG A 31 -0.06 -8.62 -8.84
C ARG A 31 -0.88 -8.53 -10.12
N GLN A 32 -1.99 -7.79 -10.09
CA GLN A 32 -2.88 -7.57 -11.23
C GLN A 32 -2.49 -6.33 -12.05
N GLY A 33 -1.39 -5.66 -11.71
CA GLY A 33 -0.88 -4.49 -12.44
C GLY A 33 -1.46 -3.14 -12.00
N ALA A 34 -2.35 -3.11 -11.01
CA ALA A 34 -2.86 -1.85 -10.48
C ALA A 34 -1.75 -1.10 -9.73
N ARG A 35 -1.66 0.22 -9.93
CA ARG A 35 -0.71 1.09 -9.23
C ARG A 35 -1.36 1.66 -7.99
N VAL A 36 -0.64 1.61 -6.88
CA VAL A 36 -1.09 2.16 -5.60
C VAL A 36 0.02 2.99 -4.99
N THR A 37 -0.32 4.16 -4.44
CA THR A 37 0.64 5.01 -3.73
C THR A 37 0.22 5.10 -2.28
N VAL A 38 1.18 4.95 -1.37
CA VAL A 38 0.96 5.10 0.08
C VAL A 38 2.01 6.00 0.70
N SER A 39 1.64 6.71 1.76
CA SER A 39 2.58 7.44 2.61
C SER A 39 2.62 6.77 3.97
N VAL A 40 3.82 6.37 4.39
CA VAL A 40 4.05 5.65 5.65
C VAL A 40 5.20 6.29 6.44
N PRO A 41 5.29 6.07 7.76
CA PRO A 41 6.47 6.45 8.52
C PRO A 41 7.76 5.87 7.93
N ASN A 42 8.88 6.57 8.12
CA ASN A 42 10.15 6.25 7.46
C ASN A 42 10.67 4.85 7.83
N GLU A 43 10.51 4.45 9.08
CA GLU A 43 10.89 3.13 9.60
C GLU A 43 10.07 2.01 8.97
N VAL A 44 8.79 2.26 8.66
CA VAL A 44 7.92 1.30 7.97
C VAL A 44 8.36 1.13 6.52
N ALA A 45 8.69 2.23 5.83
CA ALA A 45 9.23 2.16 4.48
C ALA A 45 10.59 1.44 4.43
N ALA A 46 11.48 1.72 5.37
CA ALA A 46 12.78 1.04 5.45
C ALA A 46 12.61 -0.48 5.66
N ALA A 47 11.71 -0.89 6.56
CA ALA A 47 11.40 -2.30 6.77
C ALA A 47 10.83 -2.96 5.51
N ALA A 48 9.91 -2.28 4.81
CA ALA A 48 9.30 -2.76 3.57
C ALA A 48 10.32 -2.99 2.44
N LEU A 49 11.30 -2.10 2.29
CA LEU A 49 12.31 -2.18 1.23
C LEU A 49 13.43 -3.17 1.56
N SER A 50 13.74 -3.39 2.84
CA SER A 50 14.85 -4.27 3.26
C SER A 50 14.67 -5.76 2.94
N LYS A 51 13.43 -6.22 2.66
CA LYS A 51 13.08 -7.64 2.50
C LYS A 51 12.65 -8.02 1.07
N GLY A 52 13.25 -7.39 0.06
CA GLY A 52 12.98 -7.72 -1.35
C GLY A 52 11.73 -7.06 -1.91
N ASN A 53 11.36 -5.89 -1.39
CA ASN A 53 10.30 -4.98 -1.86
C ASN A 53 8.88 -5.56 -1.97
N SER A 54 8.68 -6.85 -1.65
CA SER A 54 7.36 -7.49 -1.63
C SER A 54 6.68 -7.19 -0.31
N VAL A 55 5.50 -6.57 -0.39
CA VAL A 55 4.76 -6.04 0.76
C VAL A 55 3.32 -6.49 0.74
N TRP A 56 2.72 -6.51 1.92
CA TRP A 56 1.27 -6.55 2.07
C TRP A 56 0.80 -5.14 2.35
N LEU A 57 -0.01 -4.60 1.44
CA LEU A 57 -0.74 -3.37 1.68
C LEU A 57 -2.01 -3.72 2.46
N THR A 58 -2.18 -3.09 3.62
CA THR A 58 -3.37 -3.27 4.45
C THR A 58 -4.01 -1.94 4.80
N TRP A 59 -5.33 -1.92 4.98
CA TRP A 59 -6.07 -0.76 5.46
C TRP A 59 -7.34 -1.20 6.19
N PRO A 60 -7.84 -0.42 7.17
CA PRO A 60 -9.11 -0.71 7.82
C PRO A 60 -10.26 -0.72 6.82
N ALA A 61 -11.16 -1.70 6.92
CA ALA A 61 -12.26 -1.86 5.98
C ALA A 61 -13.14 -0.59 5.89
N GLU A 62 -13.33 0.09 7.01
CA GLU A 62 -14.12 1.32 7.13
C GLU A 62 -13.47 2.56 6.51
N LYS A 63 -12.21 2.48 6.08
CA LYS A 63 -11.49 3.57 5.40
C LYS A 63 -11.55 3.45 3.87
N GLY A 64 -12.09 2.35 3.34
CA GLY A 64 -12.37 2.20 1.92
C GLY A 64 -13.71 2.79 1.54
N PHE A 65 -13.83 3.27 0.29
CA PHE A 65 -15.11 3.59 -0.32
C PHE A 65 -15.15 2.98 -1.72
N LEU A 66 -16.32 2.48 -2.10
CA LEU A 66 -16.58 2.01 -3.46
C LEU A 66 -17.22 3.17 -4.23
N LEU A 67 -16.67 3.45 -5.40
CA LEU A 67 -17.32 4.35 -6.34
C LEU A 67 -18.26 3.52 -7.21
N PRO A 68 -19.48 4.00 -7.48
CA PRO A 68 -20.32 3.38 -8.50
C PRO A 68 -19.60 3.47 -9.86
N ASP A 69 -19.89 2.53 -10.76
CA ASP A 69 -19.26 2.43 -12.09
C ASP A 69 -19.61 3.59 -13.06
N GLY A 70 -20.08 4.73 -12.53
CA GLY A 70 -20.52 5.90 -13.30
C GLY A 70 -21.82 5.69 -14.07
N GLY A 71 -22.49 4.55 -13.86
CA GLY A 71 -23.74 4.18 -14.53
C GLY A 71 -24.97 4.83 -13.92
N GLN A 72 -25.32 6.01 -14.47
CA GLN A 72 -26.57 6.79 -14.38
C GLN A 72 -26.79 7.68 -13.15
#